data_AF-A0A7V3EUY8-F1
#
_entry.id   AF-A0A7V3EUY8-F1
#
_cell.length_a   1.000
_cell.length_b   1.000
_cell.length_c   1.000
_cell.angle_alpha   90.00
_cell.angle_beta   90.00
_cell.angle_gamma   90.00
#
_symmetry.space_group_name_H-M   'P 1'
#
loop_
_entity.id
_entity.type
_entity.pdbx_description
1 polymer ?
#
loop_
_entity_poly.entity_id
_entity_poly.type
_entity_poly.pdbx_seq_one_letter_code
_entity_poly.pdbx_strand_id
1 'polypeptide(L)'
;MVLYHFVFDGLLFEILGLSKFSDFLEKVILYFQNIFISILIFIFASYLIDFSQKVFVGSLEREKITYSRTFGKGFSLSIWVLSTLAILYQLKIVPELILAIFVGVILIIVLVVGISFGLAGKGVAEKFLKEIEEKLK
;
A
#
# COMPACT_ATOMS: atom_id res chain seq x y z
N MET A 1 -49.43 23.40 12.41
CA MET A 1 -48.67 24.17 13.44
C MET A 1 -47.29 23.55 13.70
N VAL A 2 -47.19 22.24 13.94
CA VAL A 2 -45.90 21.52 14.15
C VAL A 2 -44.94 21.59 12.95
N LEU A 3 -45.47 21.54 11.72
CA LEU A 3 -44.66 21.63 10.49
C LEU A 3 -43.92 22.98 10.33
N TYR A 4 -44.50 24.06 10.88
CA TYR A 4 -43.90 25.40 10.79
C TYR A 4 -42.75 25.58 11.78
N HIS A 5 -42.78 24.88 12.92
CA HIS A 5 -41.67 24.85 13.88
C HIS A 5 -40.46 24.11 13.30
N PHE A 6 -40.65 22.93 12.69
CA PHE A 6 -39.55 22.16 12.07
C PHE A 6 -38.86 22.91 10.94
N VAL A 7 -39.62 23.65 10.12
CA VAL A 7 -39.07 24.47 9.04
C VAL A 7 -38.35 25.70 9.59
N PHE A 8 -38.85 26.31 10.67
CA PHE A 8 -38.22 27.47 11.31
C PHE A 8 -36.91 27.10 12.02
N ASP A 9 -36.87 25.98 12.73
CA ASP A 9 -35.65 25.45 13.36
C ASP A 9 -34.60 25.10 12.29
N GLY A 10 -35.00 24.43 11.21
CA GLY A 10 -34.12 24.13 10.07
C GLY A 10 -33.52 25.38 9.41
N LEU A 11 -34.32 26.44 9.23
CA LEU A 11 -33.87 27.73 8.69
C LEU A 11 -32.95 28.49 9.67
N LEU A 12 -33.18 28.39 10.98
CA LEU A 12 -32.30 28.97 12.01
C LEU A 12 -30.91 28.31 12.07
N PHE A 13 -30.82 26.98 11.89
CA PHE A 13 -29.54 26.26 11.81
C PHE A 13 -28.71 26.65 10.58
N GLU A 14 -29.38 27.01 9.48
CA GLU A 14 -28.76 27.48 8.24
C GLU A 14 -28.26 28.94 8.38
N ILE A 15 -29.02 29.79 9.07
CA ILE A 15 -28.71 31.22 9.30
C ILE A 15 -27.62 31.44 10.36
N LEU A 16 -27.51 30.55 11.37
CA LEU A 16 -26.50 30.65 12.45
C LEU A 16 -25.12 30.10 12.05
N GLY A 17 -24.93 29.58 10.83
CA GLY A 17 -23.69 28.90 10.42
C GLY A 17 -23.43 27.60 11.19
N LEU A 18 -24.39 27.16 12.01
CA LEU A 18 -24.26 26.02 12.91
C LEU A 18 -24.28 24.68 12.17
N SER A 19 -25.00 24.60 11.04
CA SER A 19 -24.91 23.44 10.14
C SER A 19 -23.48 23.26 9.60
N LYS A 20 -22.85 24.34 9.12
CA LYS A 20 -21.45 24.29 8.66
C LYS A 20 -20.46 23.99 9.79
N PHE A 21 -20.74 24.44 11.01
CA PHE A 21 -19.93 24.12 12.19
C PHE A 21 -20.07 22.64 12.60
N SER A 22 -21.29 22.09 12.57
CA SER A 22 -21.54 20.66 12.80
C SER A 22 -20.81 19.79 11.77
N ASP A 23 -20.89 20.13 10.48
CA ASP A 23 -20.17 19.43 9.41
C ASP A 23 -18.65 19.49 9.59
N PHE A 24 -18.14 20.61 10.11
CA PHE A 24 -16.71 20.74 10.42
C PHE A 24 -16.31 19.82 11.58
N LEU A 25 -17.08 19.78 12.68
CA LEU A 25 -16.79 18.88 13.79
C LEU A 25 -16.82 17.41 13.35
N GLU A 26 -17.80 17.02 12.52
CA GLU A 26 -17.88 15.66 11.98
C GLU A 26 -16.61 15.31 11.18
N LYS A 27 -16.16 16.21 10.30
CA LYS A 27 -14.91 16.02 9.53
C LYS A 27 -13.69 15.91 10.44
N VAL A 28 -13.61 16.69 11.51
CA VAL A 28 -12.51 16.62 12.48
C VAL A 28 -12.50 15.28 13.22
N ILE A 29 -13.67 14.78 13.63
CA ILE A 29 -13.80 13.47 14.29
C ILE A 29 -13.38 12.34 13.34
N LEU A 30 -13.80 12.38 12.07
CA LEU A 30 -13.39 11.41 11.07
C LEU A 30 -11.88 11.47 10.78
N TYR A 31 -11.30 12.67 10.76
CA TYR A 31 -9.84 12.83 10.59
C TYR A 31 -9.06 12.27 11.78
N PHE A 32 -9.57 12.42 13.01
CA PHE A 32 -8.98 11.81 14.20
C PHE A 32 -8.90 10.28 14.09
N GLN A 33 -9.98 9.63 13.61
CA GLN A 33 -9.98 8.18 13.37
C GLN A 33 -8.89 7.77 12.36
N ASN A 34 -8.72 8.55 11.28
CA ASN A 34 -7.68 8.30 10.28
C ASN A 34 -6.26 8.43 10.86
N ILE A 35 -6.02 9.43 11.71
CA ILE A 35 -4.72 9.59 12.40
C ILE A 35 -4.44 8.36 13.28
N PHE A 36 -5.44 7.88 14.03
CA PHE A 36 -5.29 6.71 14.89
C PHE A 36 -4.88 5.47 14.09
N ILE A 37 -5.55 5.20 12.97
CA ILE A 37 -5.21 4.07 12.08
C ILE A 37 -3.80 4.23 11.51
N SER A 38 -3.40 5.45 11.15
CA SER A 38 -2.07 5.75 10.61
C SER A 38 -0.94 5.44 11.61
N ILE A 39 -1.15 5.77 12.88
CA ILE A 39 -0.21 5.46 13.97
C ILE A 39 -0.08 3.94 14.15
N LEU A 40 -1.19 3.20 14.10
CA LEU A 40 -1.15 1.74 14.17
C LEU A 40 -0.32 1.15 13.03
N ILE A 41 -0.55 1.60 11.79
CA ILE A 41 0.24 1.16 10.63
C ILE A 41 1.73 1.43 10.86
N PHE A 42 2.10 2.60 11.38
CA PHE A 42 3.49 2.93 11.66
C PHE A 42 4.16 1.99 12.66
N ILE A 43 3.45 1.66 13.76
CA ILE A 43 3.95 0.73 14.79
C ILE A 43 4.10 -0.69 14.22
N PHE A 44 3.10 -1.15 13.45
CA PHE A 44 3.19 -2.46 12.81
C PHE A 44 4.32 -2.52 11.78
N ALA A 45 4.47 -1.46 10.97
CA ALA A 45 5.52 -1.38 9.95
C ALA A 45 6.92 -1.40 10.55
N SER A 46 7.17 -0.64 11.62
CA SER A 46 8.49 -0.63 12.29
C SER A 46 8.86 -2.01 12.82
N TYR A 47 7.91 -2.72 13.44
CA TYR A 47 8.11 -4.09 13.87
C TYR A 47 8.38 -5.05 12.70
N LEU A 48 7.65 -4.89 11.60
CA LEU A 48 7.81 -5.71 10.40
C LEU A 48 9.18 -5.52 9.73
N ILE A 49 9.69 -4.28 9.75
CA ILE A 49 11.02 -3.95 9.23
C ILE A 49 12.10 -4.71 10.00
N ASP A 50 12.06 -4.64 11.34
CA ASP A 50 13.05 -5.32 12.20
C ASP A 50 12.97 -6.84 12.08
N PHE A 51 11.75 -7.39 12.05
CA PHE A 51 11.52 -8.81 11.84
C PHE A 51 12.09 -9.28 10.50
N SER A 52 11.80 -8.53 9.43
CA SER A 52 12.26 -8.87 8.09
C SER A 52 13.79 -8.83 8.00
N GLN A 53 14.45 -7.82 8.57
CA GLN A 53 15.92 -7.79 8.59
C GLN A 53 16.51 -9.05 9.23
N LYS A 54 15.97 -9.48 10.37
CA LYS A 54 16.46 -10.67 11.09
C LYS A 54 16.26 -11.95 10.27
N VAL A 55 15.11 -12.10 9.61
CA VAL A 55 14.82 -13.27 8.77
C VAL A 55 15.75 -13.33 7.56
N PHE A 56 15.91 -12.21 6.84
CA PHE A 56 16.74 -12.18 5.63
C PHE A 56 18.23 -12.31 5.95
N VAL A 57 18.74 -11.61 6.96
CA VAL A 57 20.14 -11.72 7.38
C VAL A 57 20.44 -13.13 7.92
N GLY A 58 19.57 -13.68 8.76
CA GLY A 58 19.74 -15.02 9.33
C GLY A 58 19.64 -16.15 8.29
N SER A 59 18.89 -15.96 7.21
CA SER A 59 18.79 -16.92 6.11
C SER A 59 20.03 -16.86 5.21
N LEU A 60 20.52 -15.66 4.89
CA LEU A 60 21.66 -15.47 3.98
C LEU A 60 23.03 -15.72 4.64
N GLU A 61 23.13 -15.58 5.97
CA GLU A 61 24.32 -15.98 6.73
C GLU A 61 24.55 -17.50 6.71
N ARG A 62 23.48 -18.31 6.66
CA ARG A 62 23.58 -19.78 6.52
C ARG A 62 24.21 -20.21 5.19
N GLU A 63 24.09 -19.40 4.15
CA GLU A 63 24.64 -19.66 2.81
C GLU A 63 26.03 -19.00 2.57
N LYS A 64 26.64 -18.35 3.58
CA LYS A 64 27.93 -17.62 3.45
C LYS A 64 27.95 -16.56 2.33
N ILE A 65 26.80 -15.98 1.97
CA ILE A 65 26.74 -14.93 0.95
C ILE A 65 27.21 -13.60 1.55
N THR A 66 28.35 -13.08 1.10
CA THR A 66 28.98 -11.83 1.58
C THR A 66 28.05 -10.59 1.49
N TYR A 67 27.03 -10.64 0.61
CA TYR A 67 26.06 -9.55 0.40
C TYR A 67 24.80 -9.62 1.30
N SER A 68 24.75 -10.54 2.26
CA SER A 68 23.63 -10.76 3.21
C SER A 68 23.03 -9.46 3.77
N ARG A 69 23.89 -8.54 4.25
CA ARG A 69 23.47 -7.26 4.84
C ARG A 69 22.85 -6.30 3.83
N THR A 70 23.27 -6.33 2.58
CA THR A 70 22.81 -5.38 1.55
C THR A 70 21.40 -5.76 1.07
N PHE A 71 21.14 -7.06 0.91
CA PHE A 71 19.81 -7.56 0.57
C PHE A 71 18.79 -7.34 1.70
N GLY A 72 19.18 -7.59 2.96
CA GLY A 72 18.31 -7.31 4.12
C GLY A 72 17.92 -5.83 4.21
N LYS A 73 18.85 -4.91 3.94
CA LYS A 73 18.57 -3.46 3.90
C LYS A 73 17.64 -3.07 2.75
N GLY A 74 17.79 -3.65 1.57
CA GLY A 74 16.91 -3.39 0.43
C GLY A 74 15.46 -3.79 0.71
N PHE A 75 15.26 -4.93 1.38
CA PHE A 75 13.93 -5.38 1.76
C PHE A 75 13.28 -4.45 2.80
N SER A 76 14.03 -4.03 3.82
CA SER A 76 13.55 -3.03 4.79
C SER A 76 13.17 -1.70 4.16
N LEU A 77 13.96 -1.23 3.20
CA LEU A 77 13.66 0.00 2.48
C LEU A 77 12.32 -0.12 1.74
N SER A 78 12.05 -1.29 1.16
CA SER A 78 10.78 -1.56 0.46
C SER A 78 9.59 -1.49 1.41
N ILE A 79 9.67 -2.13 2.58
CA ILE A 79 8.62 -2.04 3.60
C ILE A 79 8.43 -0.59 4.05
N TRP A 80 9.51 0.15 4.27
CA TRP A 80 9.46 1.52 4.75
C TRP A 80 8.76 2.45 3.74
N VAL A 81 9.07 2.33 2.45
CA VAL A 81 8.42 3.09 1.37
C VAL A 81 6.93 2.74 1.30
N LEU A 82 6.57 1.45 1.26
CA LEU A 82 5.17 1.02 1.17
C LEU A 82 4.36 1.46 2.40
N SER A 83 4.94 1.35 3.58
CA SER A 83 4.29 1.75 4.83
C SER A 83 4.08 3.27 4.88
N THR A 84 5.06 4.04 4.42
CA THR A 84 4.93 5.51 4.31
C THR A 84 3.80 5.89 3.37
N LEU A 85 3.71 5.26 2.20
CA LEU A 85 2.60 5.49 1.26
C LEU A 85 1.24 5.13 1.89
N ALA A 86 1.15 3.99 2.59
CA ALA A 86 -0.09 3.58 3.27
C ALA A 86 -0.52 4.58 4.35
N ILE A 87 0.43 5.11 5.13
CA ILE A 87 0.19 6.13 6.16
C ILE A 87 -0.32 7.43 5.52
N LEU A 88 0.33 7.90 4.44
CA LEU A 88 -0.10 9.12 3.74
C LEU A 88 -1.50 8.97 3.14
N TYR A 89 -1.81 7.78 2.60
CA TYR A 89 -3.15 7.46 2.10
C TYR A 89 -4.19 7.49 3.22
N GLN A 90 -3.87 6.91 4.38
CA GLN A 90 -4.79 6.88 5.53
C GLN A 90 -5.03 8.28 6.09
N LEU A 91 -4.00 9.14 6.14
CA LEU A 91 -4.12 10.56 6.50
C LEU A 91 -4.90 11.39 5.47
N LYS A 92 -5.35 10.79 4.35
CA LYS A 92 -6.08 11.47 3.28
C LYS A 92 -5.30 12.63 2.65
N ILE A 93 -3.97 12.53 2.62
CA ILE A 93 -3.11 13.51 1.95
C ILE A 93 -3.04 13.14 0.47
N VAL A 94 -3.80 13.84 -0.37
CA VAL A 94 -3.87 13.63 -1.83
C VAL A 94 -3.98 12.13 -2.20
N PRO A 95 -5.02 11.43 -1.72
CA PRO A 95 -5.08 9.97 -1.73
C PRO A 95 -5.02 9.39 -3.15
N GLU A 96 -5.52 10.12 -4.16
CA GLU A 96 -5.48 9.71 -5.56
C GLU A 96 -4.04 9.64 -6.09
N LEU A 97 -3.19 10.61 -5.73
CA LEU A 97 -1.78 10.62 -6.12
C LEU A 97 -1.03 9.47 -5.46
N ILE A 98 -1.25 9.26 -4.16
CA ILE A 98 -0.62 8.17 -3.41
C ILE A 98 -1.02 6.81 -3.97
N LEU A 99 -2.30 6.62 -4.28
CA LEU A 99 -2.81 5.41 -4.89
C LEU A 99 -2.19 5.18 -6.28
N ALA A 100 -2.09 6.23 -7.11
CA ALA A 100 -1.47 6.13 -8.43
C ALA A 100 0.01 5.72 -8.35
N ILE A 101 0.77 6.28 -7.40
CA ILE A 101 2.17 5.89 -7.15
C ILE A 101 2.24 4.43 -6.71
N PHE A 102 1.39 4.02 -5.77
CA PHE A 102 1.34 2.64 -5.29
C PHE A 102 1.07 1.66 -6.45
N VAL A 103 0.04 1.91 -7.25
CA VAL A 103 -0.27 1.10 -8.43
C VAL A 103 0.90 1.09 -9.43
N GLY A 104 1.52 2.24 -9.68
CA GLY A 104 2.68 2.35 -10.57
C GLY A 104 3.86 1.50 -10.14
N VAL A 105 4.22 1.51 -8.85
CA VAL A 105 5.31 0.68 -8.31
C VAL A 105 4.99 -0.81 -8.45
N ILE A 106 3.78 -1.22 -8.08
CA ILE A 106 3.36 -2.63 -8.21
C ILE A 106 3.38 -3.07 -9.67
N LEU A 107 2.91 -2.22 -10.59
CA LEU A 107 2.90 -2.51 -12.03
C LEU A 107 4.33 -2.74 -12.57
N ILE A 108 5.30 -1.91 -12.16
CA ILE A 108 6.70 -2.10 -12.53
C ILE A 108 7.22 -3.45 -12.00
N ILE A 109 6.96 -3.78 -10.74
CA ILE A 109 7.41 -5.05 -10.15
C ILE A 109 6.83 -6.24 -10.92
N VAL A 110 5.52 -6.21 -11.18
CA VAL A 110 4.83 -7.27 -11.93
C VAL A 110 5.40 -7.41 -13.33
N LEU A 111 5.69 -6.31 -14.03
CA LEU A 111 6.29 -6.35 -15.36
C LEU A 111 7.71 -6.89 -15.33
N VAL A 112 8.56 -6.40 -14.44
CA VAL A 112 9.96 -6.85 -14.32
C VAL A 112 10.01 -8.34 -14.00
N VAL A 113 9.21 -8.78 -13.03
CA VAL A 113 9.11 -10.20 -12.65
C VAL A 113 8.55 -11.00 -13.82
N GLY A 114 7.42 -10.59 -14.39
CA GLY A 114 6.77 -11.28 -15.51
C GLY A 114 7.69 -11.45 -16.72
N ILE A 115 8.42 -10.40 -17.11
CA ILE A 115 9.40 -10.46 -18.20
C ILE A 115 10.58 -11.36 -17.83
N SER A 116 11.10 -11.26 -16.61
CA SER A 116 12.22 -12.10 -16.18
C SER A 116 11.86 -13.58 -16.18
N PHE A 117 10.68 -13.94 -15.68
CA PHE A 117 10.17 -15.32 -15.72
C PHE A 117 9.87 -15.77 -17.15
N GLY A 118 9.27 -14.91 -17.98
CA GLY A 118 9.00 -15.19 -19.39
C GLY A 118 10.27 -15.47 -20.20
N LEU A 119 11.32 -14.67 -19.99
CA LEU A 119 12.63 -14.87 -20.62
C LEU A 119 13.36 -16.10 -20.05
N ALA A 120 13.29 -16.34 -18.74
CA ALA A 120 13.89 -17.53 -18.12
C ALA A 120 13.25 -18.84 -18.61
N GLY A 121 11.94 -18.84 -18.86
CA GLY A 121 11.19 -20.00 -19.37
C GLY A 121 11.35 -20.25 -20.87
N LYS A 122 11.89 -19.29 -21.63
CA LYS A 122 12.03 -19.36 -23.10
C LYS A 122 12.73 -20.64 -23.56
N GLY A 123 13.84 -21.00 -22.91
CA GLY A 123 14.61 -22.20 -23.27
C GLY A 123 13.87 -23.51 -22.98
N VAL A 124 13.05 -23.55 -21.93
CA VAL A 124 12.22 -24.72 -21.59
C VAL A 124 11.07 -24.85 -22.58
N ALA A 125 10.42 -23.74 -22.91
CA ALA A 125 9.36 -23.70 -23.92
C ALA A 125 9.87 -24.17 -25.29
N GLU A 126 11.07 -23.71 -25.71
CA GLU A 126 11.67 -24.10 -26.99
C GLU A 126 11.94 -25.62 -27.06
N LYS A 127 12.44 -26.23 -25.99
CA LYS A 127 12.66 -27.68 -25.93
C LYS A 127 11.35 -28.46 -25.99
N PHE A 128 10.34 -28.01 -25.24
CA PHE A 128 9.03 -28.65 -25.22
C PHE A 128 8.32 -28.60 -26.58
N LEU A 129 8.43 -27.47 -27.29
CA LEU A 129 7.93 -27.31 -28.66
C LEU A 129 8.64 -28.25 -29.65
N LYS A 130 9.96 -28.40 -29.54
CA LYS A 130 10.73 -29.33 -30.39
C LYS A 130 10.33 -30.78 -30.17
N GLU A 131 10.14 -31.20 -28.91
CA GLU A 131 9.69 -32.57 -28.61
C GLU A 131 8.29 -32.87 -29.18
N ILE A 132 7.38 -31.89 -29.19
CA ILE A 132 6.06 -32.03 -29.80
C ILE A 132 6.16 -32.11 -31.33
N GLU A 133 6.99 -31.26 -31.94
CA GLU A 133 7.22 -31.26 -33.39
C GLU A 133 7.82 -32.59 -33.87
N GLU A 134 8.75 -33.17 -33.11
CA GLU A 134 9.34 -34.49 -33.38
C GLU A 134 8.33 -35.62 -33.23
N LYS A 135 7.38 -35.54 -32.28
CA LYS A 135 6.33 -36.56 -32.09
C LYS A 135 5.19 -36.49 -33.11
N LEU A 136 5.04 -35.36 -33.80
CA LEU A 136 4.03 -35.16 -34.83
C LEU A 136 4.53 -35.51 -36.24
N LYS A 137 5.84 -35.73 -36.41
CA LYS A 137 6.46 -36.30 -37.62
C LYS A 137 6.51 -37.82 -37.55
#